data_AF-A0A401UKC3-F1
#
_entry.id   AF-A0A401UKC3-F1
#
_cell.length_a   1.000
_cell.length_b   1.000
_cell.length_c   1.000
_cell.angle_alpha   90.00
_cell.angle_beta   90.00
_cell.angle_gamma   90.00
#
_symmetry.space_group_name_H-M   'P 1'
#
loop_
_entity.id
_entity.type
_entity.pdbx_description
1 polymer ?
#
loop_
_entity_poly.entity_id
_entity_poly.type
_entity_poly.pdbx_seq_one_letter_code
_entity_poly.pdbx_strand_id
1 'polypeptide(L)' 'MSNKLTVTKNKMATLGIKKNEQNDYEYINPEDKTKSKYKSVRKEPK' A
#
# COMPACT_ATOMS: atom_id res chain seq x y z
N MET A 1 14.28 14.74 -1.45
CA MET A 1 13.07 15.58 -1.66
C MET A 1 11.97 14.65 -2.13
N SER A 2 10.86 14.51 -1.38
CA SER A 2 9.78 13.60 -1.77
C SER A 2 8.88 14.26 -2.79
N ASN A 3 8.62 13.59 -3.92
CA ASN A 3 7.74 14.13 -4.96
C ASN A 3 6.27 13.94 -4.59
N LYS A 4 5.39 14.83 -5.08
CA LYS A 4 3.95 14.79 -4.77
C LYS A 4 3.34 13.41 -5.03
N LEU A 5 3.74 12.77 -6.14
CA LEU A 5 3.26 11.46 -6.55
C LEU A 5 3.63 10.35 -5.53
N THR A 6 4.86 10.37 -5.00
CA THR A 6 5.29 9.37 -4.01
C THR A 6 4.58 9.56 -2.68
N VAL A 7 4.35 10.80 -2.26
CA VAL A 7 3.57 11.11 -1.05
C VAL A 7 2.13 10.61 -1.17
N THR A 8 1.46 10.89 -2.29
CA THR A 8 0.09 10.43 -2.52
C THR A 8 0.02 8.91 -2.56
N LYS A 9 0.95 8.24 -3.26
CA LYS A 9 1.00 6.77 -3.29
C LYS A 9 1.12 6.16 -1.89
N ASN A 10 1.95 6.75 -1.04
CA ASN A 10 2.11 6.29 0.35
C ASN A 10 0.84 6.52 1.18
N LYS A 11 0.18 7.68 1.05
CA LYS A 11 -1.10 7.96 1.72
C LYS A 11 -2.20 6.98 1.29
N MET A 12 -2.30 6.68 0.01
CA MET A 12 -3.27 5.71 -0.52
C MET A 12 -2.98 4.30 0.02
N ALA A 13 -1.71 3.89 0.05
CA ALA A 13 -1.32 2.61 0.63
C ALA A 13 -1.66 2.51 2.13
N THR A 14 -1.50 3.59 2.91
CA THR A 14 -1.92 3.61 4.33
C THR A 14 -3.43 3.51 4.52
N LEU A 15 -4.21 3.95 3.52
CA LEU A 15 -5.67 3.80 3.49
C LEU A 15 -6.11 2.43 2.95
N GLY A 16 -5.17 1.55 2.62
CA GLY A 16 -5.48 0.24 2.06
C GLY A 16 -5.98 0.30 0.61
N ILE A 17 -5.62 1.34 -0.15
CA ILE A 17 -6.02 1.51 -1.56
C ILE A 17 -4.79 1.67 -2.48
N LYS A 18 -4.86 1.07 -3.67
CA LYS A 18 -3.85 1.18 -4.73
C LYS A 18 -4.51 1.63 -6.03
N LYS A 19 -3.72 2.25 -6.91
CA LYS A 19 -4.14 2.57 -8.27
C LYS A 19 -3.91 1.36 -9.16
N ASN A 20 -4.90 0.94 -9.93
CA ASN A 20 -4.75 -0.11 -10.93
C ASN A 20 -4.21 0.45 -12.27
N GLU A 21 -3.98 -0.42 -13.24
CA GLU A 21 -3.49 -0.02 -14.57
C GLU A 21 -4.52 0.80 -15.35
N GLN A 22 -5.82 0.62 -15.05
CA GLN A 22 -6.93 1.41 -15.59
C GLN A 22 -7.10 2.79 -14.94
N ASN A 23 -6.23 3.18 -14.01
CA ASN A 23 -6.30 4.42 -13.23
C ASN A 23 -7.43 4.52 -12.19
N ASP A 24 -8.12 3.44 -11.88
CA ASP A 24 -9.10 3.37 -10.79
C ASP A 24 -8.42 3.05 -9.45
N TYR A 25 -9.17 3.26 -8.35
CA TYR A 25 -8.73 2.92 -7.00
C TYR A 25 -9.33 1.59 -6.56
N GLU A 26 -8.45 0.66 -6.20
CA GLU A 26 -8.82 -0.66 -5.70
C GLU A 26 -8.29 -0.87 -4.29
N TYR A 27 -8.99 -1.68 -3.50
CA TYR A 27 -8.50 -2.09 -2.20
C TYR A 27 -7.27 -2.99 -2.33
N ILE A 28 -6.30 -2.78 -1.45
CA ILE A 28 -5.14 -3.65 -1.32
C ILE A 28 -5.62 -4.94 -0.66
N ASN A 29 -5.67 -6.01 -1.44
CA ASN A 29 -5.99 -7.33 -0.91
C ASN A 29 -4.87 -7.76 0.08
N PRO A 30 -5.19 -8.05 1.34
CA PRO A 30 -4.20 -8.49 2.34
C PRO A 30 -3.61 -9.88 2.02
N GLU A 31 -4.21 -10.67 1.12
CA GLU A 31 -3.67 -11.95 0.64
C GLU A 31 -2.61 -11.75 -0.44
N ASP A 32 -2.60 -10.58 -1.10
CA ASP A 32 -1.59 -10.11 -2.06
C ASP A 32 -0.26 -9.74 -1.35
N LYS A 33 0.03 -10.44 -0.23
CA LYS A 33 1.21 -10.32 0.64
C LYS A 33 2.53 -10.65 -0.07
N THR A 34 2.49 -11.03 -1.35
CA THR A 34 3.70 -11.12 -2.16
C THR A 34 4.14 -9.70 -2.53
N LYS A 35 5.08 -9.14 -1.73
CA LYS A 35 5.87 -7.90 -1.97
C LYS A 35 5.48 -6.66 -1.17
N SER A 36 4.93 -6.77 0.03
CA SER A 36 5.13 -5.64 0.97
C SER A 36 6.62 -5.55 1.32
N LYS A 37 7.34 -4.60 0.69
CA LYS A 37 8.70 -4.20 1.08
C LYS A 37 8.77 -3.66 2.53
N TYR A 38 7.63 -3.44 3.16
CA TYR A 38 7.52 -2.93 4.51
C TYR A 38 7.06 -4.05 5.43
N LYS A 39 7.96 -4.47 6.34
CA LYS A 39 7.62 -5.37 7.44
C LYS A 39 6.58 -4.69 8.31
N SER A 40 5.46 -5.37 8.57
CA SER A 40 4.49 -4.93 9.57
C SER A 40 5.21 -4.78 10.92
N VAL A 41 5.07 -3.61 11.57
CA VAL A 41 5.65 -3.35 12.89
C VAL A 41 4.85 -4.04 14.00
N ARG A 42 3.63 -4.50 13.69
CA ARG A 42 2.80 -5.26 14.64
C ARG A 42 3.24 -6.71 14.61
N LYS A 43 3.74 -7.20 15.75
CA LYS A 43 4.03 -8.62 15.98
C LYS A 43 2.71 -9.38 15.81
N GLU A 44 2.69 -10.31 14.86
CA GLU A 44 1.57 -11.25 14.75
C GLU A 44 1.49 -12.05 16.06
N PRO A 45 0.31 -12.18 16.68
CA PRO A 45 0.14 -13.01 17.86
C PRO A 45 0.45 -14.46 17.48
N LYS A 46 1.28 -15.11 18.30
CA LYS A 46 1.66 -16.52 18.19
C LYS A 46 0.51 -17.44 18.52
#